data_AF-A0A0K1PR13-F1
#
_entry.id   AF-A0A0K1PR13-F1
#
_cell.length_a   1.000
_cell.length_b   1.000
_cell.length_c   1.000
_cell.angle_alpha   90.00
_cell.angle_beta   90.00
_cell.angle_gamma   90.00
#
_symmetry.space_group_name_H-M   'P 1'
#
loop_
_entity.id
_entity.type
_entity.pdbx_description
1 polymer ?
#
loop_
_entity_poly.entity_id
_entity_poly.type
_entity_poly.pdbx_seq_one_letter_code
_entity_poly.pdbx_strand_id
1 'polypeptide(L)'
;MSKTGTALFLSVLVSGASASVGVVACSSTPAEEGETSASNLSEDELATEALKIMGAKQVQRESNDQNGCSFTGCHSINPLTLKQWKGQFDAAMEYLAGNHTREDKINYFRQNPNDPRTGFTPERMGIMAAGAHLSLGANVNPTRHPEAYAQGKALAEVFDGQDDLYKEFRKEMLMPVLPDYPRLTASQYEVILTWFKKGMPKLDEIIQENRPTTCVDNFEPLRGHAIAVKSSNWAAQNRARKLAMFACPTPDQEASPTKCFTQQREGRDVFPSSEETDFAKGWAQDRSTVRILRALTFPNSFWLRSSADGRFAATGGGQIGGAQAIDLQATLDGKDRDVGLEANYDPDFFPDNKAFMFQGGTKFCAQSLLEKPTTERVNFSEPECSSLSTASGLYQTVGQKLGDNSISDRFILYSVWAGDSGQYSATARDTQPRAGGDSAIKIYTAIALGNDVEEGYKVQGEPAEIPTPYRGDTMMARSGKIIGSRLAGETKSLGYAIESLDSMVRDGKYHFTLSPLGSVCMAGNKANFSFDERFLATHHYNEPSDYEGDDVEAYKDKGSSDVWVADFVTGRKVKVAKLNPGQFALYPHFRSDGWLYFLVVDHNTSKYYVVGSDWAVRQSEATPTP
;
A
#
# COMPACT_ATOMS: atom_id res chain seq x y z
N MET A 1 37.06 -32.26 60.83
CA MET A 1 36.29 -33.42 60.34
C MET A 1 35.87 -33.20 58.90
N SER A 2 36.56 -33.90 57.98
CA SER A 2 36.03 -34.54 56.76
C SER A 2 35.43 -33.64 55.66
N LYS A 3 36.21 -33.32 54.61
CA LYS A 3 36.34 -34.02 53.28
C LYS A 3 35.12 -33.70 52.39
N THR A 4 35.23 -33.18 51.17
CA THR A 4 36.15 -33.50 50.06
C THR A 4 36.27 -32.34 49.07
N GLY A 5 37.49 -32.08 48.60
CA GLY A 5 37.78 -31.39 47.34
C GLY A 5 38.47 -32.33 46.34
N THR A 6 39.09 -31.74 45.31
CA THR A 6 39.86 -32.31 44.15
C THR A 6 38.98 -32.80 42.97
N ALA A 7 39.26 -32.50 41.69
CA ALA A 7 40.51 -32.11 41.04
C ALA A 7 40.27 -31.30 39.73
N LEU A 8 41.13 -30.32 39.46
CA LEU A 8 41.37 -29.79 38.11
C LEU A 8 42.88 -29.99 37.85
N PHE A 9 43.22 -30.83 36.87
CA PHE A 9 44.60 -31.11 36.50
C PHE A 9 45.09 -30.10 35.47
N LEU A 10 46.27 -29.56 35.74
CA LEU A 10 47.08 -28.71 34.88
C LEU A 10 48.26 -29.54 34.35
N SER A 11 48.60 -29.43 33.06
CA SER A 11 49.97 -29.32 32.48
C SER A 11 49.94 -29.73 31.00
N VAL A 12 50.07 -28.77 30.08
CA VAL A 12 51.31 -28.30 29.41
C VAL A 12 51.83 -29.28 28.35
N LEU A 13 51.81 -28.84 27.08
CA LEU A 13 52.96 -28.93 26.18
C LEU A 13 52.80 -28.01 24.96
N VAL A 14 53.77 -27.11 24.84
CA VAL A 14 54.06 -26.25 23.69
C VAL A 14 54.87 -27.05 22.67
N SER A 15 54.62 -26.84 21.37
CA SER A 15 55.49 -26.97 20.16
C SER A 15 54.56 -27.35 18.99
N GLY A 16 54.35 -26.56 17.94
CA GLY A 16 55.34 -25.96 17.07
C GLY A 16 55.55 -26.85 15.83
N ALA A 17 54.74 -26.67 14.77
CA ALA A 17 55.08 -27.09 13.41
C ALA A 17 54.12 -26.46 12.39
N SER A 18 54.71 -25.63 11.54
CA SER A 18 54.14 -25.01 10.36
C SER A 18 53.70 -26.06 9.33
N ALA A 19 52.49 -25.93 8.81
CA ALA A 19 52.11 -26.53 7.53
C ALA A 19 51.14 -25.56 6.83
N SER A 20 51.72 -24.71 5.99
CA SER A 20 51.05 -23.95 4.95
C SER A 20 50.36 -24.93 3.99
N VAL A 21 49.06 -25.15 4.17
CA VAL A 21 48.21 -25.70 3.13
C VAL A 21 47.72 -24.53 2.30
N GLY A 22 48.31 -24.36 1.12
CA GLY A 22 47.80 -23.43 0.12
C GLY A 22 46.39 -23.83 -0.24
N VAL A 23 45.42 -23.01 0.15
CA VAL A 23 44.12 -23.00 -0.49
C VAL A 23 44.37 -22.41 -1.88
N VAL A 24 44.47 -23.30 -2.86
CA VAL A 24 44.38 -22.93 -4.28
C VAL A 24 43.03 -22.27 -4.46
N ALA A 25 43.06 -20.95 -4.64
CA ALA A 25 41.95 -20.18 -5.17
C ALA A 25 41.67 -20.68 -6.60
N CYS A 26 40.76 -21.63 -6.74
CA CYS A 26 40.05 -21.84 -7.99
C CYS A 26 38.93 -20.79 -8.07
N SER A 27 39.32 -19.53 -8.23
CA SER A 27 38.46 -18.53 -8.87
C SER A 27 38.44 -18.82 -10.37
N SER A 28 37.76 -19.90 -10.75
CA SER A 28 37.24 -20.03 -12.10
C SER A 28 35.79 -19.52 -12.02
N THR A 29 35.59 -18.25 -12.36
CA THR A 29 34.35 -17.83 -13.02
C THR A 29 34.00 -18.91 -14.03
N PRO A 30 32.81 -19.52 -14.00
CA PRO A 30 32.37 -20.32 -15.12
C PRO A 30 32.51 -19.44 -16.36
N ALA A 31 33.30 -19.87 -17.33
CA ALA A 31 33.21 -19.31 -18.65
C ALA A 31 31.76 -19.54 -19.09
N GLU A 32 31.00 -18.46 -19.26
CA GLU A 32 29.67 -18.42 -19.87
C GLU A 32 29.82 -18.82 -21.35
N GLU A 33 30.05 -20.11 -21.60
CA GLU A 33 29.99 -20.69 -22.92
C GLU A 33 28.52 -20.92 -23.29
N GLY A 34 28.00 -20.07 -24.19
CA GLY A 34 26.81 -20.38 -24.98
C GLY A 34 25.50 -19.67 -24.64
N GLU A 35 25.50 -18.47 -24.06
CA GLU A 35 24.25 -17.68 -24.01
C GLU A 35 23.82 -17.25 -25.43
N THR A 36 22.76 -17.89 -25.94
CA THR A 36 22.10 -17.49 -27.18
C THR A 36 21.53 -16.07 -27.00
N SER A 37 21.90 -15.13 -27.87
CA SER A 37 21.35 -13.77 -27.83
C SER A 37 19.81 -13.82 -27.89
N ALA A 38 19.13 -13.04 -27.04
CA ALA A 38 17.67 -12.94 -27.02
C ALA A 38 17.06 -12.64 -28.40
N SER A 39 17.80 -11.91 -29.24
CA SER A 39 17.40 -11.59 -30.62
C SER A 39 17.33 -12.80 -31.55
N ASN A 40 18.04 -13.89 -31.23
CA ASN A 40 18.11 -15.12 -32.02
C ASN A 40 17.06 -16.16 -31.62
N LEU A 41 16.33 -15.95 -30.53
CA LEU A 41 15.26 -16.84 -30.11
C LEU A 41 14.05 -16.70 -31.05
N SER A 42 13.40 -17.82 -31.37
CA SER A 42 12.07 -17.80 -32.01
C SER A 42 11.03 -17.14 -31.09
N GLU A 43 9.86 -16.78 -31.62
CA GLU A 43 8.82 -16.13 -30.80
C GLU A 43 8.35 -17.04 -29.65
N ASP A 44 8.23 -18.34 -29.89
CA ASP A 44 7.82 -19.33 -28.88
C ASP A 44 8.89 -19.49 -27.79
N GLU A 45 10.16 -19.61 -28.17
CA GLU A 45 11.29 -19.68 -27.23
C GLU A 45 11.41 -18.39 -26.42
N LEU A 46 11.33 -17.24 -27.08
CA LEU A 46 11.44 -15.93 -26.44
C LEU A 46 10.32 -15.71 -25.42
N ALA A 47 9.07 -16.04 -25.77
CA ALA A 47 7.94 -15.91 -24.87
C ALA A 47 8.06 -16.87 -23.68
N THR A 48 8.42 -18.12 -23.93
CA THR A 48 8.59 -19.14 -22.89
C THR A 48 9.70 -18.76 -21.92
N GLU A 49 10.88 -18.35 -22.42
CA GLU A 49 12.00 -17.92 -21.58
C GLU A 49 11.68 -16.63 -20.80
N ALA A 50 11.06 -15.63 -21.43
CA ALA A 50 10.66 -14.42 -20.72
C ALA A 50 9.67 -14.72 -19.58
N LEU A 51 8.65 -15.54 -19.84
CA LEU A 51 7.66 -15.94 -18.83
C LEU A 51 8.26 -16.84 -17.75
N LYS A 52 9.23 -17.70 -18.12
CA LYS A 52 10.01 -18.52 -17.18
C LYS A 52 10.84 -17.65 -16.24
N ILE A 53 11.54 -16.64 -16.75
CA ILE A 53 12.31 -15.67 -15.94
C ILE A 53 11.36 -14.89 -15.02
N MET A 54 10.21 -14.45 -15.54
CA MET A 54 9.20 -13.72 -14.75
C MET A 54 8.49 -14.59 -13.71
N GLY A 55 8.50 -15.92 -13.88
CA GLY A 55 7.88 -16.87 -12.97
C GLY A 55 6.38 -17.03 -13.14
N ALA A 56 5.91 -17.01 -14.39
CA ALA A 56 4.56 -17.47 -14.71
C ALA A 56 4.39 -18.94 -14.30
N LYS A 57 3.38 -19.25 -13.48
CA LYS A 57 3.12 -20.63 -12.99
C LYS A 57 2.68 -21.60 -14.10
N GLN A 58 2.20 -21.07 -15.22
CA GLN A 58 1.72 -21.81 -16.37
C GLN A 58 2.87 -22.38 -17.23
N VAL A 59 4.10 -21.86 -17.06
CA VAL A 59 5.27 -22.34 -17.77
C VAL A 59 6.01 -23.35 -16.89
N GLN A 60 6.15 -24.59 -17.37
CA GLN A 60 6.87 -25.63 -16.64
C GLN A 60 8.34 -25.23 -16.47
N ARG A 61 8.84 -25.40 -15.24
CA ARG A 61 10.26 -25.23 -14.90
C ARG A 61 10.89 -26.60 -14.67
N GLU A 62 12.14 -26.76 -15.05
CA GLU A 62 12.89 -27.97 -14.70
C GLU A 62 13.22 -27.95 -13.21
N SER A 63 13.36 -29.11 -12.58
CA SER A 63 13.57 -29.24 -11.13
C SER A 63 14.85 -28.58 -10.60
N ASN A 64 15.77 -28.20 -11.50
CA ASN A 64 17.05 -27.58 -11.18
C ASN A 64 17.09 -26.08 -11.51
N ASP A 65 16.03 -25.51 -12.08
CA ASP A 65 15.94 -24.06 -12.27
C ASP A 65 15.83 -23.41 -10.89
N GLN A 66 16.85 -22.63 -10.50
CA GLN A 66 16.73 -21.79 -9.31
C GLN A 66 15.46 -20.95 -9.44
N ASN A 67 14.63 -20.95 -8.40
CA ASN A 67 13.37 -20.21 -8.37
C ASN A 67 13.61 -18.79 -8.90
N GLY A 68 13.18 -18.52 -10.13
CA GLY A 68 13.17 -17.17 -10.69
C GLY A 68 12.16 -16.36 -9.89
N CYS A 69 12.64 -15.81 -8.77
CA CYS A 69 11.87 -15.08 -7.77
C CYS A 69 11.83 -13.57 -8.06
N SER A 70 12.34 -13.12 -9.22
CA SER A 70 12.53 -11.69 -9.47
C SER A 70 11.22 -10.90 -9.64
N PHE A 71 10.10 -11.57 -9.92
CA PHE A 71 8.77 -10.93 -9.96
C PHE A 71 7.72 -11.63 -9.11
N THR A 72 7.88 -12.93 -8.84
CA THR A 72 6.96 -13.72 -8.03
C THR A 72 7.12 -13.39 -6.55
N GLY A 73 6.08 -12.82 -5.95
CA GLY A 73 6.05 -12.40 -4.55
C GLY A 73 5.40 -11.04 -4.36
N CYS A 74 5.59 -10.13 -5.33
CA CYS A 74 4.98 -8.79 -5.34
C CYS A 74 3.86 -8.64 -6.39
N HIS A 75 3.95 -9.33 -7.53
CA HIS A 75 2.98 -9.22 -8.62
C HIS A 75 2.59 -10.60 -9.17
N SER A 76 1.33 -10.75 -9.60
CA SER A 76 0.89 -11.89 -10.39
C SER A 76 1.30 -11.69 -11.85
N ILE A 77 1.93 -12.70 -12.44
CA ILE A 77 2.28 -12.72 -13.87
C ILE A 77 1.08 -13.27 -14.65
N ASN A 78 0.34 -12.36 -15.27
CA ASN A 78 -0.83 -12.65 -16.07
C ASN A 78 -0.96 -11.65 -17.23
N PRO A 79 -1.82 -11.90 -18.23
CA PRO A 79 -1.90 -11.07 -19.43
C PRO A 79 -2.25 -9.62 -19.11
N LEU A 80 -3.09 -9.38 -18.10
CA LEU A 80 -3.50 -8.04 -17.68
C LEU A 80 -2.31 -7.22 -17.14
N THR A 81 -1.56 -7.77 -16.17
CA THR A 81 -0.37 -7.13 -15.61
C THR A 81 0.66 -6.85 -16.69
N LEU A 82 0.92 -7.82 -17.57
CA LEU A 82 1.94 -7.70 -18.61
C LEU A 82 1.54 -6.68 -19.69
N LYS A 83 0.28 -6.68 -20.14
CA LYS A 83 -0.27 -5.67 -21.06
C LYS A 83 -0.22 -4.27 -20.46
N GLN A 84 -0.50 -4.12 -19.16
CA GLN A 84 -0.34 -2.84 -18.46
C GLN A 84 1.12 -2.37 -18.47
N TRP A 85 2.07 -3.23 -18.08
CA TRP A 85 3.49 -2.88 -18.10
C TRP A 85 4.01 -2.56 -19.50
N LYS A 86 3.47 -3.21 -20.53
CA LYS A 86 3.77 -2.90 -21.93
C LYS A 86 3.25 -1.52 -22.32
N GLY A 87 2.01 -1.18 -21.97
CA GLY A 87 1.47 0.17 -22.20
C GLY A 87 2.29 1.26 -21.51
N GLN A 88 2.72 1.02 -20.26
CA GLN A 88 3.59 1.94 -19.52
C GLN A 88 4.98 2.07 -20.16
N PHE A 89 5.55 0.94 -20.60
CA PHE A 89 6.81 0.92 -21.33
C PHE A 89 6.74 1.72 -22.63
N ASP A 90 5.70 1.49 -23.44
CA ASP A 90 5.51 2.18 -24.71
C ASP A 90 5.36 3.69 -24.51
N ALA A 91 4.50 4.09 -23.57
CA ALA A 91 4.29 5.49 -23.24
C ALA A 91 5.58 6.18 -22.79
N ALA A 92 6.39 5.50 -21.96
CA ALA A 92 7.67 6.03 -21.51
C ALA A 92 8.69 6.17 -22.65
N MET A 93 8.80 5.15 -23.51
CA MET A 93 9.72 5.20 -24.65
C MET A 93 9.30 6.24 -25.69
N GLU A 94 7.99 6.39 -25.94
CA GLU A 94 7.44 7.43 -26.80
C GLU A 94 7.75 8.83 -26.23
N TYR A 95 7.52 9.05 -24.93
CA TYR A 95 7.82 10.32 -24.27
C TYR A 95 9.31 10.65 -24.30
N LEU A 96 10.18 9.65 -24.08
CA LEU A 96 11.63 9.82 -24.16
C LEU A 96 12.11 10.14 -25.59
N ALA A 97 11.50 9.55 -26.61
CA ALA A 97 11.80 9.82 -28.01
C ALA A 97 11.21 11.15 -28.51
N GLY A 98 10.16 11.64 -27.85
CA GLY A 98 9.46 12.88 -28.20
C GLY A 98 10.30 14.15 -28.04
N ASN A 99 9.82 15.23 -28.65
CA ASN A 99 10.41 16.56 -28.59
C ASN A 99 9.99 17.30 -27.30
N HIS A 100 10.41 16.76 -26.16
CA HIS A 100 10.19 17.33 -24.84
C HIS A 100 11.50 17.92 -24.28
N THR A 101 11.40 18.90 -23.40
CA THR A 101 12.59 19.42 -22.71
C THR A 101 13.19 18.35 -21.80
N ARG A 102 14.45 18.52 -21.41
CA ARG A 102 15.10 17.62 -20.45
C ARG A 102 14.33 17.57 -19.12
N GLU A 103 13.87 18.72 -18.66
CA GLU A 103 13.09 18.84 -17.42
C GLU A 103 11.76 18.08 -17.53
N ASP A 104 11.04 18.25 -18.64
CA ASP A 104 9.79 17.51 -18.89
C ASP A 104 10.02 16.00 -18.89
N LYS A 105 11.12 15.52 -19.50
CA LYS A 105 11.47 14.08 -19.52
C LYS A 105 11.79 13.53 -18.13
N ILE A 106 12.44 14.32 -17.26
CA ILE A 106 12.68 13.93 -15.86
C ILE A 106 11.36 13.92 -15.10
N ASN A 107 10.58 15.00 -15.20
CA ASN A 107 9.32 15.17 -14.49
C ASN A 107 8.27 14.17 -14.95
N TYR A 108 8.35 13.68 -16.19
CA TYR A 108 7.51 12.57 -16.64
C TYR A 108 7.57 11.40 -15.68
N PHE A 109 8.73 11.02 -15.13
CA PHE A 109 8.84 9.87 -14.23
C PHE A 109 8.44 10.14 -12.78
N ARG A 110 8.12 11.38 -12.43
CA ARG A 110 7.67 11.74 -11.08
C ARG A 110 6.26 11.22 -10.82
N GLN A 111 5.93 11.00 -9.54
CA GLN A 111 4.58 10.68 -9.09
C GLN A 111 3.60 11.75 -9.58
N ASN A 112 3.94 13.03 -9.37
CA ASN A 112 3.27 14.17 -9.98
C ASN A 112 4.22 14.92 -10.94
N PRO A 113 4.03 14.83 -12.26
CA PRO A 113 4.87 15.53 -13.23
C PRO A 113 4.82 17.05 -13.13
N ASN A 114 3.76 17.59 -12.53
CA ASN A 114 3.59 19.03 -12.36
C ASN A 114 4.17 19.52 -11.02
N ASP A 115 4.74 18.64 -10.21
CA ASP A 115 5.36 18.99 -8.94
C ASP A 115 6.74 18.33 -8.78
N PRO A 116 7.84 19.08 -9.03
CA PRO A 116 9.20 18.55 -8.95
C PRO A 116 9.61 18.16 -7.52
N ARG A 117 8.80 18.48 -6.50
CA ARG A 117 9.01 18.06 -5.11
C ARG A 117 8.59 16.60 -4.88
N THR A 118 7.82 16.00 -5.79
CA THR A 118 7.45 14.59 -5.68
C THR A 118 8.56 13.66 -6.14
N GLY A 119 8.66 12.48 -5.51
CA GLY A 119 9.58 11.43 -5.93
C GLY A 119 9.18 10.81 -7.27
N PHE A 120 9.95 9.84 -7.71
CA PHE A 120 9.73 9.05 -8.91
C PHE A 120 8.79 7.87 -8.65
N THR A 121 8.09 7.37 -9.68
CA THR A 121 7.26 6.17 -9.56
C THR A 121 7.56 5.11 -10.64
N PRO A 122 7.73 3.82 -10.26
CA PRO A 122 7.93 2.72 -11.21
C PRO A 122 6.77 2.55 -12.20
N GLU A 123 5.57 3.01 -11.84
CA GLU A 123 4.36 2.92 -12.68
C GLU A 123 4.49 3.67 -14.01
N ARG A 124 5.43 4.61 -14.11
CA ARG A 124 5.69 5.36 -15.33
C ARG A 124 6.80 4.79 -16.19
N MET A 125 7.48 3.75 -15.70
CA MET A 125 8.51 3.01 -16.42
C MET A 125 8.00 1.67 -16.95
N GLY A 126 6.96 1.11 -16.33
CA GLY A 126 6.51 -0.25 -16.63
C GLY A 126 7.64 -1.26 -16.39
N ILE A 127 7.87 -2.15 -17.36
CA ILE A 127 8.92 -3.18 -17.23
C ILE A 127 10.34 -2.61 -17.12
N MET A 128 10.56 -1.34 -17.50
CA MET A 128 11.87 -0.71 -17.40
C MET A 128 12.40 -0.57 -15.98
N ALA A 129 11.50 -0.50 -14.98
CA ALA A 129 11.91 -0.42 -13.58
C ALA A 129 12.74 -1.65 -13.14
N ALA A 130 12.47 -2.82 -13.73
CA ALA A 130 13.20 -4.06 -13.43
C ALA A 130 14.68 -4.02 -13.86
N GLY A 131 15.07 -3.06 -14.71
CA GLY A 131 16.44 -2.85 -15.16
C GLY A 131 17.13 -1.64 -14.50
N ALA A 132 16.46 -0.87 -13.64
CA ALA A 132 16.99 0.40 -13.12
C ALA A 132 18.28 0.24 -12.29
N HIS A 133 18.51 -0.92 -11.67
CA HIS A 133 19.75 -1.24 -10.94
C HIS A 133 20.93 -1.56 -11.85
N LEU A 134 20.71 -1.81 -13.14
CA LEU A 134 21.76 -2.16 -14.07
C LEU A 134 22.52 -0.90 -14.50
N SER A 135 23.83 -0.86 -14.21
CA SER A 135 24.71 0.21 -14.66
C SER A 135 25.33 -0.13 -16.01
N LEU A 136 25.42 0.85 -16.91
CA LEU A 136 26.13 0.71 -18.19
C LEU A 136 27.60 0.31 -17.97
N GLY A 137 28.16 -0.52 -18.85
CA GLY A 137 29.56 -0.93 -18.79
C GLY A 137 29.75 -2.45 -18.71
N ALA A 138 30.58 -2.92 -17.79
CA ALA A 138 30.96 -4.34 -17.70
C ALA A 138 29.77 -5.31 -17.55
N ASN A 139 28.70 -4.86 -16.89
CA ASN A 139 27.50 -5.67 -16.64
C ASN A 139 26.46 -5.55 -17.75
N VAL A 140 26.39 -4.43 -18.47
CA VAL A 140 25.46 -4.20 -19.60
C VAL A 140 26.28 -3.88 -20.84
N ASN A 141 26.53 -4.92 -21.65
CA ASN A 141 27.37 -4.83 -22.83
C ASN A 141 26.52 -4.53 -24.08
N PRO A 142 26.89 -3.55 -24.94
CA PRO A 142 26.08 -3.16 -26.10
C PRO A 142 25.93 -4.25 -27.17
N THR A 143 26.83 -5.23 -27.22
CA THR A 143 26.77 -6.37 -28.15
C THR A 143 25.94 -7.52 -27.59
N ARG A 144 26.07 -7.82 -26.29
CA ARG A 144 25.35 -8.93 -25.65
C ARG A 144 23.94 -8.54 -25.22
N HIS A 145 23.76 -7.31 -24.75
CA HIS A 145 22.53 -6.76 -24.19
C HIS A 145 22.12 -5.47 -24.93
N PRO A 146 21.92 -5.51 -26.26
CA PRO A 146 21.67 -4.30 -27.04
C PRO A 146 20.43 -3.52 -26.59
N GLU A 147 19.33 -4.19 -26.20
CA GLU A 147 18.12 -3.50 -25.77
C GLU A 147 18.29 -2.89 -24.38
N ALA A 148 18.83 -3.64 -23.42
CA ALA A 148 19.10 -3.15 -22.07
C ALA A 148 20.12 -1.99 -22.09
N TYR A 149 21.14 -2.06 -22.95
CA TYR A 149 22.10 -0.98 -23.13
C TYR A 149 21.44 0.27 -23.71
N ALA A 150 20.62 0.14 -24.76
CA ALA A 150 19.93 1.26 -25.38
C ALA A 150 18.99 1.97 -24.38
N GLN A 151 18.23 1.20 -23.60
CA GLN A 151 17.33 1.73 -22.58
C GLN A 151 18.09 2.42 -21.43
N GLY A 152 19.14 1.78 -20.88
CA GLY A 152 19.98 2.39 -19.85
C GLY A 152 20.69 3.66 -20.31
N LYS A 153 21.11 3.71 -21.58
CA LYS A 153 21.71 4.90 -22.20
C LYS A 153 20.68 6.03 -22.34
N ALA A 154 19.48 5.74 -22.86
CA ALA A 154 18.43 6.74 -23.01
C ALA A 154 18.05 7.38 -21.66
N LEU A 155 17.96 6.59 -20.59
CA LEU A 155 17.72 7.11 -19.25
C LEU A 155 18.89 7.96 -18.75
N ALA A 156 20.14 7.48 -18.87
CA ALA A 156 21.30 8.25 -18.42
C ALA A 156 21.43 9.61 -19.13
N GLU A 157 21.14 9.68 -20.44
CA GLU A 157 21.20 10.92 -21.23
C GLU A 157 20.17 11.97 -20.78
N VAL A 158 18.99 11.55 -20.28
CA VAL A 158 17.98 12.47 -19.72
C VAL A 158 18.50 13.18 -18.48
N PHE A 159 19.30 12.50 -17.66
CA PHE A 159 19.86 13.05 -16.41
C PHE A 159 21.28 13.58 -16.57
N ASP A 160 21.77 13.82 -17.79
CA ASP A 160 23.10 14.35 -18.03
C ASP A 160 23.35 15.68 -17.27
N GLY A 161 24.43 15.68 -16.46
CA GLY A 161 24.77 16.77 -15.55
C GLY A 161 24.00 16.80 -14.21
N GLN A 162 23.16 15.79 -13.92
CA GLN A 162 22.35 15.68 -12.70
C GLN A 162 22.57 14.34 -11.99
N ASP A 163 23.83 13.98 -11.74
CA ASP A 163 24.23 12.68 -11.20
C ASP A 163 23.53 12.29 -9.90
N ASP A 164 23.32 13.23 -8.98
CA ASP A 164 22.67 12.95 -7.70
C ASP A 164 21.17 12.68 -7.86
N LEU A 165 20.50 13.43 -8.74
CA LEU A 165 19.10 13.16 -9.08
C LEU A 165 18.96 11.83 -9.83
N TYR A 166 19.92 11.45 -10.67
CA TYR A 166 19.91 10.15 -11.33
C TYR A 166 20.10 9.00 -10.35
N LYS A 167 20.98 9.16 -9.34
CA LYS A 167 21.13 8.17 -8.26
C LYS A 167 19.83 8.03 -7.46
N GLU A 168 19.16 9.14 -7.16
CA GLU A 168 17.85 9.14 -6.49
C GLU A 168 16.79 8.42 -7.35
N PHE A 169 16.67 8.78 -8.62
CA PHE A 169 15.80 8.10 -9.58
C PHE A 169 16.05 6.59 -9.58
N ARG A 170 17.29 6.13 -9.75
CA ARG A 170 17.61 4.69 -9.76
C ARG A 170 17.31 4.00 -8.44
N LYS A 171 17.48 4.69 -7.32
CA LYS A 171 17.16 4.17 -5.99
C LYS A 171 15.65 3.97 -5.82
N GLU A 172 14.83 4.90 -6.29
CA GLU A 172 13.38 4.81 -6.18
C GLU A 172 12.76 3.84 -7.19
N MET A 173 13.37 3.68 -8.36
CA MET A 173 12.93 2.74 -9.41
C MET A 173 13.40 1.30 -9.18
N LEU A 174 14.09 1.05 -8.06
CA LEU A 174 14.71 -0.23 -7.77
C LEU A 174 13.69 -1.36 -7.63
N MET A 175 13.80 -2.38 -8.50
CA MET A 175 12.93 -3.56 -8.49
C MET A 175 13.73 -4.88 -8.58
N PRO A 176 13.43 -5.89 -7.73
CA PRO A 176 12.62 -5.79 -6.50
C PRO A 176 13.20 -4.79 -5.48
N VAL A 177 12.30 -4.10 -4.79
CA VAL A 177 12.66 -3.15 -3.72
C VAL A 177 13.16 -3.87 -2.47
N LEU A 178 12.64 -5.07 -2.21
CA LEU A 178 13.01 -5.91 -1.07
C LEU A 178 14.32 -6.66 -1.38
N PRO A 179 15.33 -6.61 -0.48
CA PRO A 179 16.65 -7.20 -0.72
C PRO A 179 16.65 -8.73 -0.77
N ASP A 180 15.64 -9.38 -0.18
CA ASP A 180 15.51 -10.84 -0.15
C ASP A 180 15.14 -11.45 -1.51
N TYR A 181 14.72 -10.61 -2.47
CA TYR A 181 14.38 -11.04 -3.81
C TYR A 181 15.51 -10.71 -4.79
N PRO A 182 16.02 -11.71 -5.54
CA PRO A 182 17.11 -11.48 -6.49
C PRO A 182 16.64 -10.56 -7.62
N ARG A 183 17.46 -9.55 -7.93
CA ARG A 183 17.27 -8.68 -9.09
C ARG A 183 17.70 -9.39 -10.36
N LEU A 184 17.15 -8.97 -11.49
CA LEU A 184 17.50 -9.54 -12.79
C LEU A 184 18.98 -9.30 -13.14
N THR A 185 19.60 -10.31 -13.75
CA THR A 185 20.86 -10.10 -14.47
C THR A 185 20.61 -9.32 -15.77
N ALA A 186 21.67 -8.81 -16.40
CA ALA A 186 21.54 -8.12 -17.67
C ALA A 186 21.02 -9.03 -18.79
N SER A 187 21.46 -10.29 -18.87
CA SER A 187 20.96 -11.27 -19.84
C SER A 187 19.47 -11.60 -19.62
N GLN A 188 19.05 -11.80 -18.37
CA GLN A 188 17.64 -12.03 -18.04
C GLN A 188 16.77 -10.83 -18.43
N TYR A 189 17.23 -9.63 -18.12
CA TYR A 189 16.53 -8.41 -18.45
C TYR A 189 16.46 -8.17 -19.97
N GLU A 190 17.53 -8.50 -20.72
CA GLU A 190 17.57 -8.42 -22.19
C GLU A 190 16.50 -9.30 -22.84
N VAL A 191 16.32 -10.54 -22.38
CA VAL A 191 15.28 -11.47 -22.87
C VAL A 191 13.90 -10.86 -22.69
N ILE A 192 13.61 -10.38 -21.48
CA ILE A 192 12.32 -9.76 -21.17
C ILE A 192 12.08 -8.51 -22.01
N LEU A 193 13.06 -7.59 -22.06
CA LEU A 193 12.90 -6.32 -22.76
C LEU A 193 12.75 -6.54 -24.28
N THR A 194 13.47 -7.52 -24.85
CA THR A 194 13.31 -7.93 -26.25
C THR A 194 11.90 -8.45 -26.52
N TRP A 195 11.36 -9.30 -25.65
CA TRP A 195 10.00 -9.82 -25.78
C TRP A 195 8.95 -8.71 -25.69
N PHE A 196 9.09 -7.80 -24.72
CA PHE A 196 8.24 -6.61 -24.62
C PHE A 196 8.30 -5.76 -25.89
N LYS A 197 9.50 -5.44 -26.38
CA LYS A 197 9.68 -4.62 -27.60
C LYS A 197 9.03 -5.26 -28.85
N LYS A 198 9.01 -6.59 -28.95
CA LYS A 198 8.32 -7.33 -30.01
C LYS A 198 6.80 -7.41 -29.86
N GLY A 199 6.22 -6.81 -28.82
CA GLY A 199 4.77 -6.82 -28.58
C GLY A 199 4.26 -8.00 -27.76
N MET A 200 5.16 -8.72 -27.06
CA MET A 200 4.85 -9.91 -26.28
C MET A 200 4.12 -10.99 -27.08
N PRO A 201 4.69 -11.46 -28.21
CA PRO A 201 4.09 -12.54 -29.00
C PRO A 201 3.84 -13.77 -28.11
N LYS A 202 2.79 -14.54 -28.45
CA LYS A 202 2.39 -15.78 -27.76
C LYS A 202 1.88 -15.64 -26.32
N LEU A 203 1.80 -14.42 -25.76
CA LEU A 203 1.28 -14.20 -24.40
C LEU A 203 -0.10 -14.85 -24.18
N ASP A 204 -1.08 -14.52 -25.03
CA ASP A 204 -2.46 -15.01 -24.88
C ASP A 204 -2.61 -16.50 -25.25
N GLU A 205 -1.64 -17.08 -25.98
CA GLU A 205 -1.60 -18.52 -26.27
C GLU A 205 -1.09 -19.31 -25.06
N ILE A 206 -0.06 -18.80 -24.37
CA ILE A 206 0.60 -19.47 -23.24
C ILE A 206 -0.14 -19.25 -21.92
N ILE A 207 -0.61 -18.03 -21.65
CA ILE A 207 -1.30 -17.70 -20.41
C ILE A 207 -2.77 -17.40 -20.69
N GLN A 208 -3.61 -18.37 -20.34
CA GLN A 208 -5.07 -18.25 -20.41
C GLN A 208 -5.66 -18.02 -19.02
N GLU A 209 -6.62 -17.10 -18.92
CA GLU A 209 -7.33 -16.81 -17.67
C GLU A 209 -8.84 -16.82 -17.88
N ASN A 210 -9.56 -17.36 -16.90
CA ASN A 210 -11.03 -17.38 -16.85
C ASN A 210 -11.51 -16.35 -15.82
N ARG A 211 -11.33 -15.07 -16.15
CA ARG A 211 -11.69 -13.97 -15.26
C ARG A 211 -13.21 -13.86 -15.11
N PRO A 212 -13.72 -13.48 -13.94
CA PRO A 212 -15.12 -13.14 -13.79
C PRO A 212 -15.48 -11.94 -14.67
N THR A 213 -16.71 -11.90 -15.16
CA THR A 213 -17.23 -10.82 -16.04
C THR A 213 -18.34 -10.00 -15.39
N THR A 214 -18.90 -10.48 -14.28
CA THR A 214 -20.04 -9.86 -13.59
C THR A 214 -19.84 -9.82 -12.08
N CYS A 215 -20.44 -8.82 -11.44
CA CYS A 215 -20.65 -8.76 -10.00
C CYS A 215 -22.15 -8.57 -9.76
N VAL A 216 -22.69 -9.23 -8.74
CA VAL A 216 -24.06 -9.04 -8.26
C VAL A 216 -24.01 -8.62 -6.80
N ASP A 217 -24.69 -7.52 -6.44
CA ASP A 217 -24.72 -7.05 -5.05
C ASP A 217 -25.35 -8.12 -4.16
N ASN A 218 -24.76 -8.35 -2.98
CA ASN A 218 -25.31 -9.25 -1.98
C ASN A 218 -25.13 -8.64 -0.58
N PHE A 219 -26.07 -7.77 -0.22
CA PHE A 219 -26.06 -7.04 1.05
C PHE A 219 -26.75 -7.77 2.19
N GLU A 220 -27.60 -8.77 1.94
CA GLU A 220 -28.38 -9.39 3.01
C GLU A 220 -27.51 -10.04 4.10
N PRO A 221 -26.47 -10.86 3.78
CA PRO A 221 -25.61 -11.39 4.82
C PRO A 221 -24.64 -10.35 5.39
N LEU A 222 -24.29 -9.29 4.63
CA LEU A 222 -23.51 -8.15 5.14
C LEU A 222 -24.29 -7.39 6.21
N ARG A 223 -25.58 -7.16 5.99
CA ARG A 223 -26.51 -6.61 6.98
C ARG A 223 -26.59 -7.50 8.21
N GLY A 224 -26.76 -8.81 8.01
CA GLY A 224 -26.78 -9.79 9.09
C GLY A 224 -25.53 -9.75 9.95
N HIS A 225 -24.35 -9.64 9.32
CA HIS A 225 -23.07 -9.48 10.01
C HIS A 225 -23.00 -8.19 10.82
N ALA A 226 -23.32 -7.03 10.21
CA ALA A 226 -23.29 -5.73 10.88
C ALA A 226 -24.19 -5.70 12.13
N ILE A 227 -25.36 -6.35 12.06
CA ILE A 227 -26.25 -6.52 13.22
C ILE A 227 -25.59 -7.41 14.28
N ALA A 228 -25.05 -8.57 13.88
CA ALA A 228 -24.45 -9.53 14.81
C ALA A 228 -23.25 -8.96 15.58
N VAL A 229 -22.44 -8.09 14.95
CA VAL A 229 -21.22 -7.52 15.57
C VAL A 229 -21.45 -6.17 16.23
N LYS A 230 -22.65 -5.57 16.13
CA LYS A 230 -22.97 -4.20 16.61
C LYS A 230 -22.45 -3.87 18.02
N SER A 231 -22.52 -4.82 18.95
CA SER A 231 -22.10 -4.65 20.34
C SER A 231 -20.72 -5.23 20.66
N SER A 232 -20.08 -5.89 19.69
CA SER A 232 -18.84 -6.63 19.85
C SER A 232 -17.78 -6.24 18.80
N ASN A 233 -17.85 -5.02 18.27
CA ASN A 233 -16.88 -4.45 17.34
C ASN A 233 -16.03 -3.37 18.04
N TRP A 234 -15.02 -2.83 17.34
CA TRP A 234 -14.10 -1.85 17.94
C TRP A 234 -14.76 -0.51 18.24
N ALA A 235 -15.73 -0.07 17.44
CA ALA A 235 -16.49 1.15 17.73
C ALA A 235 -17.24 1.04 19.08
N ALA A 236 -17.88 -0.10 19.33
CA ALA A 236 -18.56 -0.38 20.60
C ALA A 236 -17.57 -0.46 21.78
N GLN A 237 -16.42 -1.14 21.59
CA GLN A 237 -15.39 -1.25 22.63
C GLN A 237 -14.79 0.10 23.01
N ASN A 238 -14.43 0.93 22.02
CA ASN A 238 -13.86 2.25 22.26
C ASN A 238 -14.85 3.19 22.95
N ARG A 239 -16.14 3.11 22.58
CA ARG A 239 -17.21 3.83 23.28
C ARG A 239 -17.35 3.37 24.73
N ALA A 240 -17.35 2.06 24.98
CA ALA A 240 -17.42 1.50 26.33
C ALA A 240 -16.22 1.91 27.20
N ARG A 241 -15.03 2.02 26.59
CA ARG A 241 -13.79 2.52 27.22
C ARG A 241 -13.73 4.04 27.35
N LYS A 242 -14.75 4.77 26.85
CA LYS A 242 -14.80 6.24 26.82
C LYS A 242 -13.55 6.83 26.15
N LEU A 243 -13.12 6.23 25.04
CA LEU A 243 -12.03 6.79 24.23
C LEU A 243 -12.38 8.23 23.85
N ALA A 244 -11.53 9.18 24.25
CA ALA A 244 -11.73 10.59 23.95
C ALA A 244 -11.47 10.81 22.46
N MET A 245 -12.52 11.08 21.69
CA MET A 245 -12.40 11.35 20.26
C MET A 245 -11.87 12.76 20.04
N PHE A 246 -10.88 12.89 19.16
CA PHE A 246 -10.22 14.17 18.88
C PHE A 246 -11.24 15.21 18.40
N ALA A 247 -11.11 16.43 18.92
CA ALA A 247 -11.96 17.56 18.55
C ALA A 247 -13.46 17.28 18.73
N CYS A 248 -13.88 16.37 19.60
CA CYS A 248 -15.28 16.16 19.95
C CYS A 248 -15.62 16.82 21.29
N PRO A 249 -16.91 17.12 21.55
CA PRO A 249 -17.36 17.47 22.89
C PRO A 249 -16.99 16.38 23.91
N THR A 250 -16.83 16.75 25.17
CA THR A 250 -16.41 15.81 26.20
C THR A 250 -17.43 14.67 26.35
N PRO A 251 -16.99 13.41 26.58
CA PRO A 251 -17.86 12.22 26.58
C PRO A 251 -18.95 12.18 27.67
N ASP A 252 -18.91 13.09 28.63
CA ASP A 252 -19.93 13.28 29.68
C ASP A 252 -21.18 14.02 29.17
N GLN A 253 -21.08 14.65 28.01
CA GLN A 253 -22.22 15.14 27.25
C GLN A 253 -22.62 14.02 26.28
N GLU A 254 -23.89 13.61 26.25
CA GLU A 254 -24.48 12.74 25.20
C GLU A 254 -24.49 13.46 23.83
N ALA A 255 -23.37 14.08 23.47
CA ALA A 255 -23.21 14.87 22.27
C ALA A 255 -22.92 13.92 21.11
N SER A 256 -23.74 14.04 20.07
CA SER A 256 -23.53 13.37 18.79
C SER A 256 -22.12 13.67 18.25
N PRO A 257 -21.40 12.68 17.67
CA PRO A 257 -20.13 12.93 16.98
C PRO A 257 -20.25 13.91 15.80
N THR A 258 -21.46 14.24 15.33
CA THR A 258 -21.67 15.32 14.34
C THR A 258 -21.26 16.71 14.87
N LYS A 259 -21.03 16.85 16.19
CA LYS A 259 -20.53 18.07 16.83
C LYS A 259 -19.01 18.13 16.95
N CYS A 260 -18.27 17.16 16.40
CA CYS A 260 -16.82 17.25 16.38
C CYS A 260 -16.33 18.33 15.40
N PHE A 261 -15.11 18.82 15.61
CA PHE A 261 -14.40 19.82 14.81
C PHE A 261 -15.05 21.21 14.77
N THR A 262 -15.92 21.53 15.71
CA THR A 262 -16.56 22.86 15.82
C THR A 262 -15.83 23.80 16.78
N GLN A 263 -14.60 23.48 17.19
CA GLN A 263 -13.81 24.35 18.05
C GLN A 263 -13.50 25.65 17.33
N GLN A 264 -13.59 26.77 18.05
CA GLN A 264 -13.38 28.09 17.48
C GLN A 264 -12.12 28.76 18.02
N ARG A 265 -11.45 29.51 17.15
CA ARG A 265 -10.42 30.48 17.52
C ARG A 265 -10.77 31.81 16.85
N GLU A 266 -10.77 32.89 17.62
CA GLU A 266 -11.09 34.24 17.12
C GLU A 266 -12.44 34.29 16.38
N GLY A 267 -13.43 33.52 16.84
CA GLY A 267 -14.78 33.48 16.26
C GLY A 267 -14.91 32.72 14.94
N ARG A 268 -13.89 31.96 14.54
CA ARG A 268 -13.91 31.08 13.36
C ARG A 268 -13.63 29.65 13.75
N ASP A 269 -14.25 28.70 13.05
CA ASP A 269 -13.94 27.28 13.21
C ASP A 269 -12.47 27.03 12.88
N VAL A 270 -11.75 26.35 13.78
CA VAL A 270 -10.34 25.97 13.56
C VAL A 270 -10.22 24.99 12.40
N PHE A 271 -11.24 24.15 12.23
CA PHE A 271 -11.38 23.18 11.14
C PHE A 271 -12.55 23.60 10.27
N PRO A 272 -12.35 24.53 9.31
CA PRO A 272 -13.45 25.14 8.58
C PRO A 272 -14.23 24.12 7.75
N SER A 273 -15.52 24.39 7.55
CA SER A 273 -16.33 23.60 6.62
C SER A 273 -15.84 23.84 5.19
N SER A 274 -15.94 22.79 4.35
CA SER A 274 -15.69 22.90 2.92
C SER A 274 -16.59 23.96 2.26
N GLU A 275 -17.82 24.13 2.75
CA GLU A 275 -18.78 25.10 2.20
C GLU A 275 -18.43 26.56 2.51
N GLU A 276 -17.59 26.81 3.52
CA GLU A 276 -17.08 28.14 3.88
C GLU A 276 -15.78 28.49 3.15
N THR A 277 -15.26 27.55 2.35
CA THR A 277 -13.95 27.67 1.70
C THR A 277 -14.13 27.59 0.19
N ASP A 278 -13.82 28.66 -0.55
CA ASP A 278 -14.15 28.79 -1.97
C ASP A 278 -13.66 27.62 -2.85
N PHE A 279 -12.42 27.14 -2.65
CA PHE A 279 -11.86 26.04 -3.45
C PHE A 279 -12.47 24.67 -3.12
N ALA A 280 -13.18 24.57 -1.98
CA ALA A 280 -13.75 23.33 -1.44
C ALA A 280 -15.27 23.30 -1.44
N LYS A 281 -15.91 24.39 -1.88
CA LYS A 281 -17.36 24.51 -1.91
C LYS A 281 -17.97 23.42 -2.79
N GLY A 282 -19.03 22.78 -2.29
CA GLY A 282 -19.69 21.67 -2.99
C GLY A 282 -19.04 20.30 -2.76
N TRP A 283 -17.95 20.21 -1.98
CA TRP A 283 -17.37 18.92 -1.63
C TRP A 283 -18.35 18.03 -0.87
N ALA A 284 -19.15 18.58 0.03
CA ALA A 284 -20.07 17.79 0.85
C ALA A 284 -21.24 17.25 0.02
N GLN A 285 -21.48 15.93 0.12
CA GLN A 285 -22.56 15.23 -0.59
C GLN A 285 -23.44 14.42 0.38
N ASP A 286 -24.66 14.08 -0.05
CA ASP A 286 -25.66 13.30 0.70
C ASP A 286 -25.86 13.77 2.17
N ARG A 287 -25.99 15.10 2.35
CA ARG A 287 -26.20 15.76 3.66
C ARG A 287 -25.03 15.61 4.65
N SER A 288 -23.85 15.24 4.18
CA SER A 288 -22.64 15.25 5.00
C SER A 288 -22.19 16.68 5.32
N THR A 289 -21.35 16.80 6.35
CA THR A 289 -20.48 17.95 6.53
C THR A 289 -19.05 17.49 6.27
N VAL A 290 -18.36 18.21 5.38
CA VAL A 290 -16.94 18.00 5.10
C VAL A 290 -16.15 19.15 5.72
N ARG A 291 -15.05 18.84 6.42
CA ARG A 291 -14.19 19.81 7.10
C ARG A 291 -12.72 19.62 6.71
N ILE A 292 -12.02 20.73 6.53
CA ILE A 292 -10.59 20.76 6.25
C ILE A 292 -9.85 20.69 7.58
N LEU A 293 -9.19 19.58 7.86
CA LEU A 293 -8.54 19.33 9.15
C LEU A 293 -7.12 19.91 9.19
N ARG A 294 -6.39 19.83 8.07
CA ARG A 294 -5.02 20.32 7.97
C ARG A 294 -4.61 20.51 6.51
N ALA A 295 -3.94 21.61 6.19
CA ALA A 295 -3.15 21.71 4.95
C ALA A 295 -1.74 21.16 5.22
N LEU A 296 -1.25 20.26 4.36
CA LEU A 296 0.09 19.71 4.46
C LEU A 296 1.11 20.66 3.83
N THR A 297 2.30 20.71 4.42
CA THR A 297 3.43 21.52 3.95
C THR A 297 4.32 20.77 2.95
N PHE A 298 3.93 19.55 2.59
CA PHE A 298 4.70 18.61 1.79
C PHE A 298 3.78 17.84 0.83
N PRO A 299 4.30 17.37 -0.32
CA PRO A 299 3.52 16.55 -1.22
C PRO A 299 3.32 15.13 -0.65
N ASN A 300 2.20 14.51 -1.02
CA ASN A 300 1.93 13.14 -0.64
C ASN A 300 1.28 12.32 -1.78
N SER A 301 1.83 11.13 -2.00
CA SER A 301 1.36 10.11 -2.95
C SER A 301 1.09 8.76 -2.29
N PHE A 302 1.16 8.71 -0.97
CA PHE A 302 1.03 7.49 -0.17
C PHE A 302 -0.27 7.52 0.62
N TRP A 303 -0.66 6.38 1.17
CA TRP A 303 -1.87 6.34 1.97
C TRP A 303 -1.76 7.26 3.17
N LEU A 304 -2.91 7.83 3.51
CA LEU A 304 -3.13 8.55 4.75
C LEU A 304 -3.98 7.65 5.65
N ARG A 305 -3.58 7.45 6.91
CA ARG A 305 -4.40 6.79 7.94
C ARG A 305 -4.34 7.54 9.25
N SER A 306 -5.42 7.53 10.02
CA SER A 306 -5.49 8.16 11.33
C SER A 306 -5.46 7.18 12.49
N SER A 307 -5.08 7.68 13.66
CA SER A 307 -5.36 7.04 14.94
C SER A 307 -6.87 6.82 15.13
N ALA A 308 -7.25 5.88 16.00
CA ALA A 308 -8.65 5.54 16.25
C ALA A 308 -9.46 6.71 16.82
N ASP A 309 -8.84 7.57 17.64
CA ASP A 309 -9.41 8.85 18.10
C ASP A 309 -9.34 9.97 17.06
N GLY A 310 -8.58 9.79 15.98
CA GLY A 310 -8.36 10.74 14.89
C GLY A 310 -7.50 11.96 15.22
N ARG A 311 -6.71 11.95 16.31
CA ARG A 311 -5.75 13.03 16.61
C ARG A 311 -4.56 13.03 15.65
N PHE A 312 -3.97 11.85 15.41
CA PHE A 312 -2.82 11.72 14.53
C PHE A 312 -3.29 11.25 13.15
N ALA A 313 -2.77 11.87 12.10
CA ALA A 313 -2.90 11.37 10.73
C ALA A 313 -1.49 11.10 10.21
N ALA A 314 -1.19 9.87 9.80
CA ALA A 314 0.12 9.52 9.30
C ALA A 314 0.07 9.19 7.81
N THR A 315 1.20 9.35 7.13
CA THR A 315 1.37 8.99 5.73
C THR A 315 2.79 8.55 5.40
N GLY A 316 2.94 7.76 4.34
CA GLY A 316 4.23 7.33 3.79
C GLY A 316 4.97 8.40 2.99
N GLY A 317 4.43 9.61 2.87
CA GLY A 317 5.12 10.79 2.36
C GLY A 317 5.55 11.75 3.48
N GLY A 318 6.59 12.55 3.25
CA GLY A 318 7.02 13.53 4.25
C GLY A 318 8.35 14.19 3.91
N GLN A 319 8.64 15.32 4.54
CA GLN A 319 9.92 16.02 4.39
C GLN A 319 11.05 15.37 5.22
N ILE A 320 10.70 14.65 6.28
CA ILE A 320 11.65 14.17 7.29
C ILE A 320 11.46 12.67 7.48
N GLY A 321 12.44 11.87 7.04
CA GLY A 321 12.47 10.42 7.26
C GLY A 321 11.77 9.57 6.19
N GLY A 322 11.11 10.17 5.21
CA GLY A 322 10.35 9.48 4.17
C GLY A 322 8.85 9.42 4.47
N ALA A 323 8.46 9.31 5.75
CA ALA A 323 7.08 9.31 6.22
C ALA A 323 6.86 10.33 7.34
N GLN A 324 5.61 10.70 7.61
CA GLN A 324 5.27 11.67 8.66
C GLN A 324 3.98 11.32 9.41
N ALA A 325 3.94 11.64 10.71
CA ALA A 325 2.72 11.72 11.51
C ALA A 325 2.39 13.18 11.83
N ILE A 326 1.22 13.62 11.37
CA ILE A 326 0.66 14.96 11.56
C ILE A 326 -0.13 14.97 12.87
N ASP A 327 0.22 15.88 13.80
CA ASP A 327 -0.50 16.07 15.06
C ASP A 327 -1.58 17.14 14.90
N LEU A 328 -2.84 16.73 14.72
CA LEU A 328 -3.96 17.66 14.56
C LEU A 328 -4.24 18.46 15.84
N GLN A 329 -3.79 17.98 17.01
CA GLN A 329 -3.88 18.76 18.26
C GLN A 329 -3.06 20.05 18.16
N ALA A 330 -1.90 20.01 17.51
CA ALA A 330 -1.11 21.23 17.32
C ALA A 330 -1.90 22.28 16.51
N THR A 331 -2.64 21.85 15.47
CA THR A 331 -3.50 22.76 14.69
C THR A 331 -4.59 23.38 15.58
N LEU A 332 -5.20 22.57 16.45
CA LEU A 332 -6.15 23.03 17.45
C LEU A 332 -5.55 24.02 18.47
N ASP A 333 -4.26 23.89 18.77
CA ASP A 333 -3.50 24.77 19.66
C ASP A 333 -2.86 25.99 18.94
N GLY A 334 -2.97 26.04 17.61
CA GLY A 334 -2.48 27.16 16.78
C GLY A 334 -1.01 27.06 16.44
N LYS A 335 -0.52 25.83 16.39
CA LYS A 335 0.84 25.45 16.03
C LYS A 335 0.80 24.43 14.91
N ASP A 336 1.96 24.21 14.32
CA ASP A 336 2.20 23.12 13.38
C ASP A 336 3.16 22.15 14.04
N ARG A 337 2.82 20.86 14.01
CA ARG A 337 3.70 19.80 14.50
C ARG A 337 3.51 18.55 13.66
N ASP A 338 4.57 18.22 12.94
CA ASP A 338 4.70 16.99 12.18
C ASP A 338 5.90 16.21 12.74
N VAL A 339 5.70 14.94 13.05
CA VAL A 339 6.74 14.03 13.52
C VAL A 339 7.29 13.27 12.33
N GLY A 340 8.58 13.41 12.04
CA GLY A 340 9.24 12.66 10.97
C GLY A 340 9.43 11.20 11.34
N LEU A 341 9.24 10.28 10.40
CA LEU A 341 9.29 8.84 10.63
C LEU A 341 10.22 8.19 9.60
N GLU A 342 11.22 7.42 10.04
CA GLU A 342 12.13 6.69 9.13
C GLU A 342 11.47 5.41 8.56
N ALA A 343 10.47 5.63 7.71
CA ALA A 343 9.71 4.63 6.99
C ALA A 343 9.34 5.17 5.59
N ASN A 344 9.02 4.26 4.66
CA ASN A 344 8.84 4.61 3.24
C ASN A 344 7.45 4.25 2.68
N TYR A 345 6.55 3.71 3.51
CA TYR A 345 5.30 3.12 3.03
C TYR A 345 4.12 3.43 3.96
N ASP A 346 3.00 2.79 3.70
CA ASP A 346 1.73 3.13 4.30
C ASP A 346 1.71 2.86 5.82
N PRO A 347 1.12 3.78 6.59
CA PRO A 347 0.91 3.61 8.01
C PRO A 347 -0.31 2.74 8.31
N ASP A 348 -0.39 2.26 9.54
CA ASP A 348 -1.62 1.82 10.16
C ASP A 348 -1.64 2.18 11.66
N PHE A 349 -2.83 2.31 12.23
CA PHE A 349 -3.00 2.55 13.66
C PHE A 349 -3.78 1.42 14.30
N PHE A 350 -3.44 1.12 15.55
CA PHE A 350 -4.18 0.12 16.30
C PHE A 350 -5.54 0.68 16.70
N PRO A 351 -6.60 -0.14 16.63
CA PRO A 351 -7.95 0.34 16.86
C PRO A 351 -8.21 0.76 18.32
N ASP A 352 -7.30 0.48 19.25
CA ASP A 352 -7.36 0.90 20.65
C ASP A 352 -6.43 2.07 21.01
N ASN A 353 -5.85 2.75 20.01
CA ASN A 353 -4.94 3.89 20.18
C ASN A 353 -3.61 3.60 20.89
N LYS A 354 -3.22 2.33 21.04
CA LYS A 354 -1.99 1.99 21.78
C LYS A 354 -0.73 2.04 20.93
N ALA A 355 -0.85 1.82 19.63
CA ALA A 355 0.29 1.72 18.74
C ALA A 355 -0.03 2.21 17.33
N PHE A 356 1.03 2.44 16.58
CA PHE A 356 1.00 2.57 15.14
C PHE A 356 2.01 1.62 14.50
N MET A 357 1.81 1.37 13.22
CA MET A 357 2.62 0.48 12.40
C MET A 357 3.00 1.20 11.10
N PHE A 358 4.19 0.90 10.58
CA PHE A 358 4.56 1.22 9.21
C PHE A 358 4.96 -0.03 8.43
N GLN A 359 4.52 -0.11 7.18
CA GLN A 359 4.86 -1.17 6.25
C GLN A 359 6.31 -1.06 5.73
N GLY A 360 6.81 -2.10 5.06
CA GLY A 360 8.20 -2.16 4.56
C GLY A 360 9.17 -2.67 5.62
N GLY A 361 8.85 -3.81 6.23
CA GLY A 361 9.56 -4.39 7.38
C GLY A 361 8.72 -4.47 8.67
N THR A 362 7.43 -4.11 8.58
CA THR A 362 6.43 -4.14 9.65
C THR A 362 6.99 -3.66 10.99
N LYS A 363 7.13 -2.35 11.09
CA LYS A 363 7.64 -1.70 12.30
C LYS A 363 6.47 -1.22 13.14
N PHE A 364 6.45 -1.56 14.42
CA PHE A 364 5.44 -1.11 15.38
C PHE A 364 6.09 -0.17 16.40
N CYS A 365 5.33 0.81 16.87
CA CYS A 365 5.75 1.68 17.95
C CYS A 365 4.55 2.03 18.83
N ALA A 366 4.78 2.20 20.13
CA ALA A 366 3.77 2.77 21.02
C ALA A 366 3.32 4.16 20.52
N GLN A 367 2.01 4.43 20.54
CA GLN A 367 1.48 5.75 20.15
C GLN A 367 1.92 6.86 21.11
N SER A 368 2.26 6.52 22.36
CA SER A 368 2.83 7.43 23.36
C SER A 368 4.08 8.17 22.85
N LEU A 369 4.84 7.58 21.91
CA LEU A 369 5.95 8.28 21.25
C LEU A 369 5.50 9.53 20.48
N LEU A 370 4.35 9.46 19.78
CA LEU A 370 3.80 10.60 19.04
C LEU A 370 3.22 11.66 19.97
N GLU A 371 2.73 11.25 21.15
CA GLU A 371 2.10 12.13 22.14
C GLU A 371 3.11 12.98 22.91
N LYS A 372 4.35 12.51 23.06
CA LYS A 372 5.45 13.28 23.66
C LYS A 372 5.71 14.54 22.84
N PRO A 373 5.52 15.77 23.40
CA PRO A 373 5.68 17.01 22.65
C PRO A 373 7.09 17.22 22.08
N THR A 374 8.09 16.59 22.67
CA THR A 374 9.51 16.67 22.28
C THR A 374 9.89 15.70 21.16
N THR A 375 9.00 14.77 20.77
CA THR A 375 9.30 13.86 19.67
C THR A 375 9.16 14.61 18.35
N GLU A 376 10.29 14.83 17.70
CA GLU A 376 10.38 15.42 16.35
C GLU A 376 10.62 14.37 15.27
N ARG A 377 11.25 13.25 15.65
CA ARG A 377 11.61 12.16 14.73
C ARG A 377 11.55 10.80 15.43
N VAL A 378 11.05 9.79 14.71
CA VAL A 378 11.07 8.36 15.11
C VAL A 378 11.88 7.58 14.08
N ASN A 379 12.93 6.88 14.51
CA ASN A 379 13.76 6.04 13.65
C ASN A 379 13.48 4.53 13.80
N PHE A 380 12.51 4.18 14.64
CA PHE A 380 12.12 2.80 14.99
C PHE A 380 13.20 2.02 15.75
N SER A 381 14.19 2.71 16.31
CA SER A 381 15.17 2.15 17.25
C SER A 381 14.86 2.54 18.71
N GLU A 382 13.78 3.28 18.93
CA GLU A 382 13.28 3.65 20.25
C GLU A 382 12.88 2.38 21.04
N PRO A 383 13.02 2.38 22.38
CA PRO A 383 12.60 1.25 23.22
C PRO A 383 11.13 0.85 23.04
N GLU A 384 10.28 1.81 22.70
CA GLU A 384 8.85 1.61 22.47
C GLU A 384 8.53 0.99 21.10
N CYS A 385 9.56 0.70 20.28
CA CYS A 385 9.40 0.18 18.93
C CYS A 385 9.91 -1.27 18.79
N SER A 386 9.26 -2.02 17.91
CA SER A 386 9.64 -3.38 17.50
C SER A 386 9.48 -3.56 15.99
N SER A 387 10.11 -4.58 15.41
CA SER A 387 9.98 -4.87 13.98
C SER A 387 9.77 -6.36 13.73
N LEU A 388 8.96 -6.68 12.72
CA LEU A 388 8.68 -8.04 12.27
C LEU A 388 9.25 -8.22 10.86
N SER A 389 10.56 -8.45 10.78
CA SER A 389 11.28 -8.60 9.51
C SER A 389 10.74 -9.73 8.62
N THR A 390 10.16 -10.78 9.20
CA THR A 390 9.56 -11.91 8.45
C THR A 390 8.23 -11.57 7.81
N ALA A 391 7.53 -10.55 8.28
CA ALA A 391 6.34 -10.00 7.66
C ALA A 391 6.74 -8.77 6.82
N SER A 392 7.59 -8.92 5.81
CA SER A 392 8.14 -7.77 5.05
C SER A 392 7.28 -7.29 3.87
N GLY A 393 6.07 -7.82 3.70
CA GLY A 393 5.17 -7.45 2.60
C GLY A 393 4.78 -5.95 2.59
N LEU A 394 4.47 -5.43 1.40
CA LEU A 394 3.87 -4.10 1.22
C LEU A 394 2.35 -4.20 1.20
N TYR A 395 1.64 -3.09 1.42
CA TYR A 395 0.18 -3.00 1.42
C TYR A 395 -0.49 -3.93 2.43
N GLN A 396 0.07 -3.97 3.63
CA GLN A 396 -0.46 -4.74 4.74
C GLN A 396 -1.64 -4.05 5.41
N THR A 397 -2.60 -4.84 5.83
CA THR A 397 -3.70 -4.41 6.68
C THR A 397 -3.67 -5.20 7.98
N VAL A 398 -3.91 -4.53 9.11
CA VAL A 398 -3.85 -5.17 10.43
C VAL A 398 -5.25 -5.27 11.03
N GLY A 399 -5.65 -6.51 11.32
CA GLY A 399 -6.77 -6.81 12.21
C GLY A 399 -6.27 -7.08 13.62
N GLN A 400 -7.05 -6.66 14.61
CA GLN A 400 -6.83 -6.98 16.01
C GLN A 400 -7.95 -7.87 16.50
N LYS A 401 -7.59 -9.08 16.95
CA LYS A 401 -8.55 -9.93 17.65
C LYS A 401 -9.04 -9.19 18.89
N LEU A 402 -10.35 -9.14 19.07
CA LEU A 402 -10.92 -8.57 20.29
C LEU A 402 -10.55 -9.49 21.46
N GLY A 403 -9.60 -9.05 22.27
CA GLY A 403 -9.13 -9.75 23.46
C GLY A 403 -9.65 -9.13 24.75
N ASP A 404 -9.51 -9.87 25.85
CA ASP A 404 -9.81 -9.46 27.23
C ASP A 404 -8.64 -8.75 27.92
N ASN A 405 -7.43 -8.82 27.34
CA ASN A 405 -6.22 -8.18 27.83
C ASN A 405 -5.97 -6.80 27.18
N SER A 406 -5.03 -6.04 27.75
CA SER A 406 -4.63 -4.72 27.25
C SER A 406 -4.10 -4.78 25.81
N ILE A 407 -3.58 -5.94 25.36
CA ILE A 407 -2.97 -6.11 24.04
C ILE A 407 -3.22 -7.52 23.52
N SER A 408 -3.78 -7.63 22.32
CA SER A 408 -4.15 -8.91 21.71
C SER A 408 -3.35 -9.21 20.44
N ASP A 409 -3.41 -10.48 20.04
CA ASP A 409 -2.83 -11.00 18.80
C ASP A 409 -3.34 -10.22 17.57
N ARG A 410 -2.45 -10.09 16.58
CA ARG A 410 -2.70 -9.35 15.35
C ARG A 410 -2.61 -10.26 14.14
N PHE A 411 -3.45 -9.96 13.17
CA PHE A 411 -3.41 -10.59 11.85
C PHE A 411 -2.95 -9.55 10.84
N ILE A 412 -1.77 -9.79 10.27
CA ILE A 412 -1.18 -8.94 9.25
C ILE A 412 -1.44 -9.63 7.92
N LEU A 413 -2.36 -9.09 7.14
CA LEU A 413 -2.75 -9.65 5.86
C LEU A 413 -1.97 -9.00 4.73
N TYR A 414 -1.50 -9.84 3.82
CA TYR A 414 -0.90 -9.48 2.55
C TYR A 414 -1.68 -10.14 1.41
N SER A 415 -1.80 -9.45 0.27
CA SER A 415 -2.39 -9.99 -0.95
C SER A 415 -1.70 -9.38 -2.18
N VAL A 416 -1.94 -9.96 -3.36
CA VAL A 416 -1.56 -9.30 -4.61
C VAL A 416 -2.23 -7.93 -4.69
N TRP A 417 -1.48 -6.91 -5.08
CA TRP A 417 -1.94 -5.53 -5.08
C TRP A 417 -1.62 -4.83 -6.39
N ALA A 418 -2.40 -3.80 -6.71
CA ALA A 418 -2.10 -2.82 -7.74
C ALA A 418 -1.67 -1.51 -7.07
N GLY A 419 -0.52 -0.97 -7.46
CA GLY A 419 -0.05 0.31 -6.92
C GLY A 419 -1.02 1.42 -7.27
N ASP A 420 -1.13 2.39 -6.36
CA ASP A 420 -1.91 3.59 -6.57
C ASP A 420 -1.20 4.76 -5.90
N SER A 421 -0.34 5.41 -6.68
CA SER A 421 0.47 6.55 -6.24
C SER A 421 -0.27 7.90 -6.30
N GLY A 422 -1.60 7.87 -6.44
CA GLY A 422 -2.38 9.06 -6.77
C GLY A 422 -2.20 9.39 -8.25
N GLN A 423 -3.12 8.96 -9.10
CA GLN A 423 -3.08 9.29 -10.52
C GLN A 423 -3.60 10.72 -10.72
N TYR A 424 -2.71 11.63 -11.08
CA TYR A 424 -2.95 13.08 -11.04
C TYR A 424 -3.23 13.69 -12.43
N SER A 425 -4.16 13.10 -13.19
CA SER A 425 -4.48 13.58 -14.54
C SER A 425 -5.95 13.33 -14.93
N ALA A 426 -6.41 13.97 -16.01
CA ALA A 426 -7.68 13.67 -16.65
C ALA A 426 -7.84 12.21 -17.10
N THR A 427 -6.73 11.53 -17.34
CA THR A 427 -6.70 10.12 -17.73
C THR A 427 -6.56 9.19 -16.53
N ALA A 428 -6.58 9.71 -15.30
CA ALA A 428 -6.55 8.90 -14.09
C ALA A 428 -7.75 7.95 -14.04
N ARG A 429 -7.50 6.68 -13.72
CA ARG A 429 -8.53 5.64 -13.62
C ARG A 429 -8.28 4.79 -12.39
N ASP A 430 -9.34 4.17 -11.89
CA ASP A 430 -9.21 3.15 -10.86
C ASP A 430 -8.19 2.09 -11.30
N THR A 431 -7.25 1.79 -10.41
CA THR A 431 -6.17 0.89 -10.75
C THR A 431 -6.70 -0.52 -10.94
N GLN A 432 -6.28 -1.19 -12.00
CA GLN A 432 -6.81 -2.52 -12.27
C GLN A 432 -6.24 -3.54 -11.26
N PRO A 433 -7.08 -4.31 -10.55
CA PRO A 433 -6.59 -5.33 -9.63
C PRO A 433 -5.79 -6.39 -10.39
N ARG A 434 -4.55 -6.64 -9.93
CA ARG A 434 -3.61 -7.54 -10.63
C ARG A 434 -3.85 -9.02 -10.35
N ALA A 435 -4.86 -9.36 -9.56
CA ALA A 435 -5.13 -10.75 -9.19
C ALA A 435 -5.46 -11.63 -10.40
N GLY A 436 -4.80 -12.80 -10.46
CA GLY A 436 -5.02 -13.85 -11.45
C GLY A 436 -5.65 -15.10 -10.81
N GLY A 437 -5.79 -16.17 -11.59
CA GLY A 437 -6.41 -17.42 -11.13
C GLY A 437 -5.63 -18.13 -10.01
N ASP A 438 -4.38 -17.75 -9.79
CA ASP A 438 -3.45 -18.34 -8.83
C ASP A 438 -3.21 -17.45 -7.58
N SER A 439 -3.96 -16.34 -7.46
CA SER A 439 -3.82 -15.41 -6.36
C SER A 439 -4.21 -16.03 -5.02
N ALA A 440 -3.54 -15.59 -3.97
CA ALA A 440 -3.75 -16.01 -2.60
C ALA A 440 -3.51 -14.82 -1.65
N ILE A 441 -4.15 -14.87 -0.48
CA ILE A 441 -3.80 -14.02 0.65
C ILE A 441 -2.84 -14.75 1.57
N LYS A 442 -1.94 -14.01 2.21
CA LYS A 442 -1.05 -14.49 3.27
C LYS A 442 -1.39 -13.77 4.56
N ILE A 443 -1.61 -14.53 5.63
CA ILE A 443 -1.93 -13.99 6.95
C ILE A 443 -0.81 -14.36 7.91
N TYR A 444 -0.05 -13.35 8.33
CA TYR A 444 0.93 -13.49 9.40
C TYR A 444 0.25 -13.25 10.74
N THR A 445 0.53 -14.10 11.71
CA THR A 445 0.07 -13.91 13.10
C THR A 445 1.20 -13.25 13.88
N ALA A 446 0.96 -12.05 14.41
CA ALA A 446 1.85 -11.42 15.37
C ALA A 446 1.29 -11.55 16.78
N ILE A 447 2.03 -12.24 17.65
CA ILE A 447 1.68 -12.48 19.04
C ILE A 447 2.39 -11.47 19.93
N ALA A 448 1.64 -10.87 20.85
CA ALA A 448 2.18 -9.95 21.84
C ALA A 448 3.18 -10.66 22.76
N LEU A 449 4.32 -10.03 23.04
CA LEU A 449 5.36 -10.60 23.92
C LEU A 449 5.08 -10.40 25.42
N GLY A 450 4.11 -9.55 25.75
CA GLY A 450 3.66 -9.33 27.12
C GLY A 450 2.33 -8.59 27.18
N ASN A 451 2.19 -7.70 28.16
CA ASN A 451 0.94 -6.97 28.43
C ASN A 451 0.99 -5.51 27.97
N ASP A 452 2.17 -5.01 27.60
CA ASP A 452 2.38 -3.67 27.04
C ASP A 452 2.97 -3.70 25.61
N VAL A 453 2.70 -2.66 24.83
CA VAL A 453 3.05 -2.55 23.41
C VAL A 453 4.54 -2.34 23.27
N GLU A 454 5.14 -1.75 24.29
CA GLU A 454 6.58 -1.58 24.46
C GLU A 454 7.30 -2.93 24.60
N GLU A 455 6.61 -3.99 25.03
CA GLU A 455 7.17 -5.35 25.03
C GLU A 455 7.24 -5.95 23.62
N GLY A 456 6.51 -5.37 22.67
CA GLY A 456 6.56 -5.71 21.25
C GLY A 456 5.80 -6.97 20.85
N TYR A 457 6.02 -7.39 19.61
CA TYR A 457 5.39 -8.55 19.00
C TYR A 457 6.44 -9.49 18.42
N LYS A 458 6.06 -10.77 18.25
CA LYS A 458 6.78 -11.72 17.39
C LYS A 458 5.83 -12.38 16.39
N VAL A 459 6.34 -12.69 15.20
CA VAL A 459 5.60 -13.54 14.26
C VAL A 459 5.56 -14.97 14.79
N GLN A 460 4.37 -15.58 14.77
CA GLN A 460 4.19 -16.98 15.11
C GLN A 460 4.11 -17.84 13.85
N GLY A 461 5.16 -18.63 13.62
CA GLY A 461 5.19 -19.63 12.54
C GLY A 461 5.20 -19.02 11.15
N GLU A 462 4.96 -19.88 10.16
CA GLU A 462 4.79 -19.48 8.76
C GLU A 462 3.41 -18.83 8.53
N PRO A 463 3.28 -17.90 7.58
CA PRO A 463 1.99 -17.30 7.25
C PRO A 463 1.01 -18.36 6.76
N ALA A 464 -0.27 -18.22 7.13
CA ALA A 464 -1.34 -18.98 6.52
C ALA A 464 -1.59 -18.45 5.10
N GLU A 465 -1.55 -19.34 4.10
CA GLU A 465 -1.83 -19.00 2.70
C GLU A 465 -3.21 -19.52 2.32
N ILE A 466 -4.10 -18.63 1.85
CA ILE A 466 -5.48 -18.96 1.49
C ILE A 466 -5.72 -18.53 0.03
N PRO A 467 -6.04 -19.48 -0.88
CA PRO A 467 -6.33 -19.17 -2.28
C PRO A 467 -7.53 -18.21 -2.43
N THR A 468 -7.34 -17.18 -3.24
CA THR A 468 -8.31 -16.11 -3.54
C THR A 468 -8.25 -15.76 -5.02
N PRO A 469 -8.65 -16.69 -5.91
CA PRO A 469 -8.52 -16.50 -7.36
C PRO A 469 -9.26 -15.24 -7.82
N TYR A 470 -8.58 -14.45 -8.65
CA TYR A 470 -9.04 -13.17 -9.21
C TYR A 470 -9.44 -12.13 -8.15
N ARG A 471 -9.01 -12.30 -6.90
CA ARG A 471 -9.24 -11.38 -5.80
C ARG A 471 -7.91 -10.86 -5.28
N GLY A 472 -7.81 -9.55 -5.15
CA GLY A 472 -6.61 -8.86 -4.69
C GLY A 472 -6.96 -7.53 -4.05
N ASP A 473 -5.93 -6.74 -3.74
CA ASP A 473 -6.10 -5.45 -3.07
C ASP A 473 -6.92 -5.58 -1.78
N THR A 474 -6.64 -6.67 -1.06
CA THR A 474 -7.44 -7.12 0.07
C THR A 474 -7.20 -6.25 1.29
N MET A 475 -8.28 -5.79 1.89
CA MET A 475 -8.29 -4.97 3.09
C MET A 475 -9.07 -5.69 4.19
N MET A 476 -8.64 -5.54 5.45
CA MET A 476 -9.21 -6.23 6.61
C MET A 476 -9.85 -5.20 7.53
N ALA A 477 -11.03 -5.50 8.06
CA ALA A 477 -11.61 -4.68 9.11
C ALA A 477 -10.81 -4.76 10.41
N ARG A 478 -10.96 -3.74 11.26
CA ARG A 478 -10.16 -3.61 12.49
C ARG A 478 -10.29 -4.79 13.46
N SER A 479 -11.40 -5.52 13.43
CA SER A 479 -11.62 -6.72 14.25
C SER A 479 -10.89 -7.97 13.77
N GLY A 480 -10.42 -7.95 12.51
CA GLY A 480 -9.90 -9.14 11.83
C GLY A 480 -10.96 -10.17 11.43
N LYS A 481 -12.27 -9.84 11.49
CA LYS A 481 -13.36 -10.79 11.19
C LYS A 481 -13.91 -10.72 9.77
N ILE A 482 -13.70 -9.61 9.08
CA ILE A 482 -14.09 -9.46 7.66
C ILE A 482 -12.91 -8.96 6.86
N ILE A 483 -12.83 -9.44 5.61
CA ILE A 483 -11.94 -8.93 4.59
C ILE A 483 -12.76 -8.54 3.36
N GLY A 484 -12.24 -7.58 2.60
CA GLY A 484 -12.79 -7.19 1.31
C GLY A 484 -11.69 -7.14 0.27
N SER A 485 -11.89 -7.83 -0.83
CA SER A 485 -10.97 -7.86 -1.97
C SER A 485 -11.64 -7.27 -3.20
N ARG A 486 -10.89 -6.52 -4.00
CA ARG A 486 -11.35 -6.14 -5.34
C ARG A 486 -11.41 -7.38 -6.23
N LEU A 487 -12.52 -7.54 -6.93
CA LEU A 487 -12.70 -8.59 -7.93
C LEU A 487 -12.12 -8.13 -9.27
N ALA A 488 -11.12 -8.86 -9.77
CA ALA A 488 -10.42 -8.55 -11.01
C ALA A 488 -11.22 -9.08 -12.21
N GLY A 489 -11.91 -8.19 -12.92
CA GLY A 489 -12.58 -8.51 -14.18
C GLY A 489 -11.63 -8.51 -15.37
N GLU A 490 -12.17 -8.78 -16.56
CA GLU A 490 -11.40 -8.81 -17.82
C GLU A 490 -10.72 -7.48 -18.15
N THR A 491 -11.41 -6.36 -17.94
CA THR A 491 -10.93 -5.02 -18.33
C THR A 491 -10.90 -4.01 -17.18
N LYS A 492 -11.67 -4.25 -16.12
CA LYS A 492 -11.78 -3.36 -14.95
C LYS A 492 -12.05 -4.15 -13.66
N SER A 493 -12.03 -3.48 -12.50
CA SER A 493 -12.58 -4.07 -11.28
C SER A 493 -14.10 -4.20 -11.40
N LEU A 494 -14.66 -5.30 -10.89
CA LEU A 494 -16.11 -5.52 -10.89
C LEU A 494 -16.78 -5.04 -9.58
N GLY A 495 -15.99 -4.63 -8.60
CA GLY A 495 -16.43 -4.33 -7.23
C GLY A 495 -15.69 -5.17 -6.20
N TYR A 496 -16.32 -5.42 -5.07
CA TYR A 496 -15.71 -6.03 -3.90
C TYR A 496 -16.37 -7.35 -3.56
N ALA A 497 -15.56 -8.40 -3.42
CA ALA A 497 -15.96 -9.61 -2.71
C ALA A 497 -15.67 -9.41 -1.22
N ILE A 498 -16.66 -9.65 -0.38
CA ILE A 498 -16.55 -9.53 1.08
C ILE A 498 -16.67 -10.92 1.68
N GLU A 499 -15.71 -11.27 2.53
CA GLU A 499 -15.58 -12.60 3.10
C GLU A 499 -15.39 -12.49 4.63
N SER A 500 -15.97 -13.43 5.38
CA SER A 500 -15.67 -13.56 6.81
C SER A 500 -14.38 -14.34 7.00
N LEU A 501 -13.58 -13.91 7.96
CA LEU A 501 -12.35 -14.55 8.38
C LEU A 501 -12.53 -15.12 9.78
N ASP A 502 -12.78 -16.43 9.84
CA ASP A 502 -12.84 -17.14 11.11
C ASP A 502 -11.45 -17.61 11.49
N SER A 503 -11.05 -17.34 12.74
CA SER A 503 -9.76 -17.74 13.28
C SER A 503 -9.95 -18.66 14.48
N MET A 504 -9.25 -19.79 14.51
CA MET A 504 -9.25 -20.70 15.66
C MET A 504 -7.83 -21.14 16.02
N VAL A 505 -7.56 -21.29 17.31
CA VAL A 505 -6.27 -21.80 17.78
C VAL A 505 -6.35 -23.33 17.88
N ARG A 506 -5.48 -24.05 17.17
CA ARG A 506 -5.25 -25.50 17.34
C ARG A 506 -3.76 -25.73 17.54
N ASP A 507 -3.41 -26.55 18.52
CA ASP A 507 -2.01 -26.88 18.84
C ASP A 507 -1.11 -25.63 19.01
N GLY A 508 -1.68 -24.58 19.61
CA GLY A 508 -1.01 -23.32 19.84
C GLY A 508 -0.81 -22.43 18.61
N LYS A 509 -1.38 -22.77 17.44
CA LYS A 509 -1.28 -21.98 16.20
C LYS A 509 -2.65 -21.54 15.70
N TYR A 510 -2.70 -20.37 15.07
CA TYR A 510 -3.91 -19.91 14.39
C TYR A 510 -4.15 -20.67 13.08
N HIS A 511 -5.38 -21.11 12.90
CA HIS A 511 -5.94 -21.62 11.66
C HIS A 511 -7.05 -20.69 11.21
N PHE A 512 -7.05 -20.37 9.92
CA PHE A 512 -7.97 -19.42 9.33
C PHE A 512 -8.88 -20.13 8.32
N THR A 513 -10.16 -19.80 8.37
CA THR A 513 -11.15 -20.21 7.38
C THR A 513 -11.74 -18.96 6.77
N LEU A 514 -11.71 -18.89 5.45
CA LEU A 514 -12.32 -17.80 4.70
C LEU A 514 -13.66 -18.27 4.13
N SER A 515 -14.74 -17.56 4.42
CA SER A 515 -16.09 -17.88 3.94
C SER A 515 -16.70 -16.70 3.21
N PRO A 516 -17.38 -16.89 2.06
CA PRO A 516 -18.10 -15.81 1.39
C PRO A 516 -19.14 -15.20 2.31
N LEU A 517 -19.18 -13.86 2.40
CA LEU A 517 -20.16 -13.12 3.20
C LEU A 517 -21.07 -12.28 2.30
N GLY A 518 -20.54 -11.59 1.31
CA GLY A 518 -21.34 -10.79 0.39
C GLY A 518 -20.53 -10.13 -0.69
N SER A 519 -21.15 -9.21 -1.42
CA SER A 519 -20.52 -8.50 -2.53
C SER A 519 -21.10 -7.11 -2.69
N VAL A 520 -20.23 -6.17 -3.08
CA VAL A 520 -20.57 -4.77 -3.33
C VAL A 520 -20.09 -4.40 -4.72
N CYS A 521 -21.01 -4.23 -5.66
CA CYS A 521 -20.71 -3.97 -7.07
C CYS A 521 -20.71 -2.47 -7.34
N MET A 522 -19.54 -1.85 -7.21
CA MET A 522 -19.31 -0.44 -7.52
C MET A 522 -17.88 -0.25 -8.01
N ALA A 523 -17.66 0.82 -8.77
CA ALA A 523 -16.31 1.28 -9.06
C ALA A 523 -15.61 1.74 -7.78
N GLY A 524 -14.29 1.70 -7.80
CA GLY A 524 -13.47 2.14 -6.69
C GLY A 524 -12.11 1.45 -6.61
N ASN A 525 -11.24 2.08 -5.85
CA ASN A 525 -9.93 1.58 -5.53
C ASN A 525 -9.98 0.66 -4.29
N LYS A 526 -8.93 0.61 -3.48
CA LYS A 526 -8.91 -0.24 -2.28
C LYS A 526 -10.01 0.15 -1.28
N ALA A 527 -10.59 -0.87 -0.65
CA ALA A 527 -11.66 -0.71 0.34
C ALA A 527 -11.10 -0.33 1.72
N ASN A 528 -11.88 0.37 2.53
CA ASN A 528 -11.65 0.52 3.96
C ASN A 528 -12.94 0.28 4.73
N PHE A 529 -12.85 -0.40 5.86
CA PHE A 529 -14.02 -0.75 6.67
C PHE A 529 -14.12 0.10 7.91
N SER A 530 -15.34 0.51 8.26
CA SER A 530 -15.60 1.22 9.50
C SER A 530 -15.37 0.34 10.72
N PHE A 531 -15.10 0.98 11.86
CA PHE A 531 -14.83 0.29 13.14
C PHE A 531 -16.04 -0.48 13.69
N ASP A 532 -17.24 -0.16 13.20
CA ASP A 532 -18.48 -0.89 13.49
C ASP A 532 -18.81 -1.97 12.45
N GLU A 533 -17.96 -2.13 11.43
CA GLU A 533 -18.09 -3.08 10.32
C GLU A 533 -19.38 -2.91 9.49
N ARG A 534 -19.97 -1.72 9.51
CA ARG A 534 -21.17 -1.38 8.76
C ARG A 534 -20.88 -0.80 7.38
N PHE A 535 -19.79 -0.04 7.24
CA PHE A 535 -19.52 0.75 6.05
C PHE A 535 -18.25 0.28 5.36
N LEU A 536 -18.28 0.28 4.03
CA LEU A 536 -17.11 0.19 3.17
C LEU A 536 -16.93 1.52 2.47
N ALA A 537 -15.75 2.14 2.62
CA ALA A 537 -15.38 3.34 1.89
C ALA A 537 -14.32 3.04 0.83
N THR A 538 -14.35 3.79 -0.26
CA THR A 538 -13.31 3.78 -1.27
C THR A 538 -13.28 5.12 -2.01
N HIS A 539 -12.22 5.38 -2.76
CA HIS A 539 -12.21 6.49 -3.72
C HIS A 539 -12.37 5.94 -5.14
N HIS A 540 -12.87 6.78 -6.04
CA HIS A 540 -13.04 6.46 -7.45
C HIS A 540 -12.48 7.60 -8.29
N TYR A 541 -11.53 7.30 -9.18
CA TYR A 541 -11.09 8.25 -10.19
C TYR A 541 -12.18 8.40 -11.24
N ASN A 542 -12.75 9.59 -11.33
CA ASN A 542 -13.90 9.84 -12.18
C ASN A 542 -13.52 9.68 -13.67
N GLU A 543 -14.34 8.91 -14.37
CA GLU A 543 -14.24 8.73 -15.82
C GLU A 543 -15.18 9.72 -16.54
N PRO A 544 -15.02 9.90 -17.86
CA PRO A 544 -15.89 10.78 -18.63
C PRO A 544 -17.40 10.51 -18.46
N SER A 545 -17.79 9.28 -18.11
CA SER A 545 -19.17 8.90 -17.84
C SER A 545 -19.71 9.36 -16.49
N ASP A 546 -18.84 9.75 -15.54
CA ASP A 546 -19.23 10.16 -14.19
C ASP A 546 -19.48 11.67 -14.09
N TYR A 547 -19.16 12.43 -15.14
CA TYR A 547 -19.34 13.86 -15.20
C TYR A 547 -20.74 14.23 -15.69
N GLU A 548 -21.41 15.07 -14.92
CA GLU A 548 -22.74 15.61 -15.23
C GLU A 548 -22.73 17.14 -15.08
N GLY A 549 -23.57 17.85 -15.86
CA GLY A 549 -23.78 19.29 -15.75
C GLY A 549 -22.85 20.15 -16.62
N ASP A 550 -22.75 21.44 -16.27
CA ASP A 550 -22.07 22.44 -17.11
C ASP A 550 -20.53 22.38 -17.04
N ASP A 551 -19.97 21.73 -16.02
CA ASP A 551 -18.51 21.65 -15.78
C ASP A 551 -17.81 20.45 -16.44
N VAL A 552 -18.52 19.67 -17.26
CA VAL A 552 -18.03 18.42 -17.86
C VAL A 552 -16.69 18.61 -18.60
N GLU A 553 -16.53 19.72 -19.32
CA GLU A 553 -15.28 19.97 -20.05
C GLU A 553 -14.09 20.26 -19.12
N ALA A 554 -14.30 20.96 -18.00
CA ALA A 554 -13.25 21.17 -17.01
C ALA A 554 -12.81 19.86 -16.36
N TYR A 555 -13.76 18.96 -16.09
CA TYR A 555 -13.48 17.62 -15.59
C TYR A 555 -12.75 16.74 -16.61
N LYS A 556 -13.10 16.82 -17.90
CA LYS A 556 -12.38 16.10 -18.96
C LYS A 556 -10.94 16.59 -19.14
N ASP A 557 -10.68 17.88 -18.88
CA ASP A 557 -9.35 18.47 -19.00
C ASP A 557 -8.46 18.16 -17.78
N LYS A 558 -9.03 18.18 -16.57
CA LYS A 558 -8.25 18.11 -15.33
C LYS A 558 -8.38 16.80 -14.55
N GLY A 559 -9.45 16.04 -14.77
CA GLY A 559 -9.80 14.88 -13.97
C GLY A 559 -10.29 15.23 -12.56
N SER A 560 -10.67 14.21 -11.80
CA SER A 560 -10.96 14.29 -10.36
C SER A 560 -11.07 12.89 -9.75
N SER A 561 -11.09 12.81 -8.42
CA SER A 561 -11.44 11.59 -7.69
C SER A 561 -12.40 11.90 -6.55
N ASP A 562 -13.41 11.07 -6.39
CA ASP A 562 -14.49 11.21 -5.42
C ASP A 562 -14.44 10.12 -4.35
N VAL A 563 -15.08 10.37 -3.21
CA VAL A 563 -15.22 9.36 -2.14
C VAL A 563 -16.60 8.73 -2.20
N TRP A 564 -16.64 7.41 -2.19
CA TRP A 564 -17.84 6.60 -2.18
C TRP A 564 -17.91 5.71 -0.94
N VAL A 565 -19.13 5.47 -0.45
CA VAL A 565 -19.40 4.60 0.69
C VAL A 565 -20.56 3.66 0.37
N ALA A 566 -20.41 2.39 0.71
CA ALA A 566 -21.48 1.41 0.77
C ALA A 566 -21.91 1.19 2.23
N ASP A 567 -23.21 1.28 2.51
CA ASP A 567 -23.82 0.99 3.81
C ASP A 567 -24.40 -0.42 3.79
N PHE A 568 -23.78 -1.35 4.52
CA PHE A 568 -24.19 -2.75 4.55
C PHE A 568 -25.58 -2.97 5.14
N VAL A 569 -26.06 -2.06 5.99
CA VAL A 569 -27.38 -2.18 6.60
C VAL A 569 -28.51 -1.80 5.64
N THR A 570 -28.27 -0.78 4.81
CA THR A 570 -29.30 -0.25 3.90
C THR A 570 -29.14 -0.69 2.44
N GLY A 571 -27.97 -1.24 2.07
CA GLY A 571 -27.60 -1.56 0.70
C GLY A 571 -27.34 -0.33 -0.18
N ARG A 572 -27.34 0.88 0.40
CA ARG A 572 -27.06 2.12 -0.34
C ARG A 572 -25.58 2.22 -0.67
N LYS A 573 -25.27 2.63 -1.90
CA LYS A 573 -23.94 3.01 -2.37
C LYS A 573 -24.02 4.49 -2.76
N VAL A 574 -23.26 5.34 -2.10
CA VAL A 574 -23.40 6.80 -2.24
C VAL A 574 -22.06 7.49 -2.37
N LYS A 575 -22.05 8.58 -3.13
CA LYS A 575 -20.96 9.55 -3.16
C LYS A 575 -21.08 10.44 -1.93
N VAL A 576 -20.04 10.47 -1.09
CA VAL A 576 -20.02 11.25 0.17
C VAL A 576 -19.19 12.52 0.05
N ALA A 577 -18.27 12.57 -0.92
CA ALA A 577 -17.54 13.76 -1.30
C ALA A 577 -17.37 13.84 -2.83
N LYS A 578 -17.67 15.01 -3.42
CA LYS A 578 -17.49 15.32 -4.86
C LYS A 578 -16.45 16.43 -5.04
N LEU A 579 -15.34 16.15 -5.71
CA LEU A 579 -14.22 17.07 -5.78
C LEU A 579 -14.33 17.95 -7.03
N ASN A 580 -13.79 19.17 -6.99
CA ASN A 580 -13.80 20.06 -8.15
C ASN A 580 -12.81 19.56 -9.23
N PRO A 581 -12.90 20.03 -10.48
CA PRO A 581 -11.94 19.67 -11.52
C PRO A 581 -10.48 19.92 -11.08
N GLY A 582 -9.61 18.92 -11.24
CA GLY A 582 -8.21 18.95 -10.81
C GLY A 582 -7.99 18.65 -9.32
N GLN A 583 -9.05 18.26 -8.59
CA GLN A 583 -8.96 17.84 -7.19
C GLN A 583 -9.26 16.35 -7.03
N PHE A 584 -8.48 15.66 -6.22
CA PHE A 584 -8.55 14.21 -6.05
C PHE A 584 -8.66 13.87 -4.57
N ALA A 585 -9.77 13.28 -4.16
CA ALA A 585 -9.89 12.66 -2.85
C ALA A 585 -9.42 11.22 -2.90
N LEU A 586 -8.50 10.86 -2.00
CA LEU A 586 -7.77 9.60 -2.01
C LEU A 586 -7.75 8.97 -0.62
N TYR A 587 -7.63 7.64 -0.62
CA TYR A 587 -7.38 6.80 0.57
C TYR A 587 -8.33 7.04 1.76
N PRO A 588 -9.67 6.99 1.55
CA PRO A 588 -10.62 7.17 2.63
C PRO A 588 -10.52 6.06 3.68
N HIS A 589 -10.61 6.43 4.95
CA HIS A 589 -10.57 5.52 6.09
C HIS A 589 -11.35 6.07 7.28
N PHE A 590 -11.79 5.18 8.16
CA PHE A 590 -12.66 5.56 9.27
C PHE A 590 -11.89 5.81 10.56
N ARG A 591 -12.33 6.83 11.29
CA ARG A 591 -12.15 7.01 12.72
C ARG A 591 -13.09 6.10 13.51
N SER A 592 -12.78 5.83 14.78
CA SER A 592 -13.55 4.88 15.58
C SER A 592 -15.00 5.27 15.83
N ASP A 593 -15.36 6.55 15.72
CA ASP A 593 -16.71 7.06 15.93
C ASP A 593 -17.52 7.22 14.62
N GLY A 594 -16.92 6.86 13.48
CA GLY A 594 -17.57 6.92 12.17
C GLY A 594 -17.21 8.14 11.32
N TRP A 595 -16.41 9.09 11.81
CA TRP A 595 -15.86 10.12 10.91
C TRP A 595 -14.98 9.47 9.84
N LEU A 596 -15.15 9.87 8.59
CA LEU A 596 -14.39 9.37 7.45
C LEU A 596 -13.32 10.39 7.07
N TYR A 597 -12.05 10.03 7.25
CA TYR A 597 -10.91 10.86 6.85
C TYR A 597 -10.42 10.46 5.47
N PHE A 598 -9.90 11.42 4.71
CA PHE A 598 -9.27 11.19 3.40
C PHE A 598 -8.27 12.30 3.08
N LEU A 599 -7.38 12.02 2.13
CA LEU A 599 -6.46 12.99 1.56
C LEU A 599 -7.16 13.72 0.42
N VAL A 600 -7.05 15.05 0.34
CA VAL A 600 -7.35 15.80 -0.89
C VAL A 600 -6.07 16.35 -1.48
N VAL A 601 -5.84 16.06 -2.75
CA VAL A 601 -4.78 16.67 -3.57
C VAL A 601 -5.43 17.67 -4.52
N ASP A 602 -5.02 18.93 -4.44
CA ASP A 602 -5.50 20.00 -5.33
C ASP A 602 -4.39 20.40 -6.30
N HIS A 603 -4.49 19.91 -7.55
CA HIS A 603 -3.51 20.24 -8.59
C HIS A 603 -3.62 21.66 -9.10
N ASN A 604 -4.75 22.34 -8.88
CA ASN A 604 -4.86 23.74 -9.27
C ASN A 604 -3.95 24.62 -8.42
N THR A 605 -3.58 24.16 -7.22
CA THR A 605 -2.79 24.93 -6.25
C THR A 605 -1.55 24.21 -5.72
N SER A 606 -1.30 22.97 -6.14
CA SER A 606 -0.26 22.06 -5.63
C SER A 606 -0.27 21.92 -4.10
N LYS A 607 -1.48 21.88 -3.54
CA LYS A 607 -1.73 21.73 -2.10
C LYS A 607 -2.35 20.38 -1.78
N TYR A 608 -2.10 19.96 -0.54
CA TYR A 608 -2.53 18.67 -0.01
C TYR A 608 -3.25 18.91 1.31
N TYR A 609 -4.33 18.19 1.58
CA TYR A 609 -5.17 18.40 2.75
C TYR A 609 -5.58 17.09 3.42
N VAL A 610 -5.56 17.07 4.74
CA VAL A 610 -6.32 16.10 5.54
C VAL A 610 -7.74 16.63 5.66
N VAL A 611 -8.72 15.83 5.28
CA VAL A 611 -10.14 16.20 5.24
C VAL A 611 -10.95 15.14 5.98
N GLY A 612 -12.01 15.56 6.68
CA GLY A 612 -12.94 14.70 7.40
C GLY A 612 -14.39 14.90 6.98
N SER A 613 -15.16 13.81 6.88
CA SER A 613 -16.60 13.79 6.63
C SER A 613 -17.36 13.07 7.74
N ASP A 614 -18.49 13.62 8.18
CA ASP A 614 -19.36 13.01 9.18
C ASP A 614 -20.50 12.14 8.61
N TRP A 615 -20.45 11.84 7.30
CA TRP A 615 -21.55 11.15 6.61
C TRP A 615 -21.98 9.85 7.31
N ALA A 616 -21.02 8.97 7.66
CA ALA A 616 -21.34 7.69 8.27
C ALA A 616 -21.89 7.84 9.71
N VAL A 617 -21.49 8.88 10.44
CA VAL A 617 -22.08 9.25 11.74
C VAL A 617 -23.57 9.57 11.54
N ARG A 618 -23.87 10.50 10.62
CA ARG A 618 -25.24 10.93 10.32
C ARG A 618 -26.10 9.77 9.81
N GLN A 619 -25.54 8.91 8.96
CA GLN A 619 -26.23 7.75 8.42
C GLN A 619 -26.53 6.72 9.52
N SER A 620 -25.63 6.53 10.48
CA SER A 620 -25.87 5.67 11.64
C SER A 620 -26.91 6.23 12.60
N GLU A 621 -27.03 7.54 12.73
CA GLU A 621 -28.09 8.17 13.53
C GLU A 621 -29.45 8.12 12.82
N ALA A 622 -29.48 8.40 11.51
CA ALA A 622 -30.69 8.40 10.71
C ALA A 622 -31.26 7.00 10.49
N THR A 623 -30.39 5.99 10.40
CA THR A 623 -30.79 4.59 10.25
C THR A 623 -29.89 3.74 11.14
N PRO A 624 -30.21 3.60 12.44
CA PRO A 624 -29.42 2.79 13.35
C PRO A 624 -29.34 1.34 12.87
N THR A 625 -28.19 0.70 13.06
CA THR A 625 -28.09 -0.76 12.92
C THR A 625 -29.12 -1.37 13.88
N PRO A 626 -30.01 -2.28 13.43
CA PRO A 626 -31.04 -2.89 14.27
C PRO A 626 -30.50 -3.47 15.59
#